data_AF-A0A5C6PFB3-F1
#
_entry.id   AF-A0A5C6PFB3-F1
#
_cell.length_a   1.000
_cell.length_b   1.000
_cell.length_c   1.000
_cell.angle_alpha   90.00
_cell.angle_beta   90.00
_cell.angle_gamma   90.00
#
_symmetry.space_group_name_H-M   'P 1'
#
loop_
_entity.id
_entity.type
_entity.pdbx_description
1 polymer ?
#
loop_
_entity_poly.entity_id
_entity_poly.type
_entity_poly.pdbx_seq_one_letter_code
_entity_poly.pdbx_strand_id
1 'polypeptide(L)'
;MPKALGFTDKTKGYFPHKFSSEIHLNYVGPYPVPSDYDVDRMTVREREEFDPWYNEVSRGTFDFKKEASLYCKNDVDILTQGSLKFRDQFLVQCDMRGVTFGELHYKSEKRYLLLPLGHPVIIYKDFEDPRSYYGFIRATVYPPRGLLFPVLPHKSEGGKLLFTLCRTCAETNNEGGPCEHDDEGRALTGVWVTVEFIKALEVGYRVGKITEVWHFDKSSDTVFTDYIHTFLKGKQEASGYPAEATDRESREKYIRDYQEHQGILLDAGKIETNPVKRQVAKLCLNSLWGKFAQRDNLFKTTIVSDPKEFFSYMFSGKYKVEYFSVLHSNRALIRWKYTDRYVQPPDPYRLRTGVLPHQQAAVYIPRAST
;
A
#
# COMPACT_ATOMS: atom_id res chain seq x y z
N MET A 1 -18.43 -6.27 8.17
CA MET A 1 -18.28 -6.37 6.69
C MET A 1 -19.60 -6.64 5.96
N PRO A 2 -20.49 -7.57 6.40
CA PRO A 2 -21.74 -7.92 5.68
C PRO A 2 -22.72 -6.75 5.50
N LYS A 3 -23.01 -6.01 6.59
CA LYS A 3 -23.90 -4.83 6.57
C LYS A 3 -23.41 -3.74 5.60
N ALA A 4 -22.10 -3.52 5.48
CA ALA A 4 -21.51 -2.53 4.57
C ALA A 4 -21.61 -2.94 3.09
N LEU A 5 -21.69 -4.25 2.81
CA LEU A 5 -21.85 -4.81 1.47
C LEU A 5 -23.33 -5.13 1.16
N GLY A 6 -24.26 -4.79 2.05
CA GLY A 6 -25.70 -5.06 1.87
C GLY A 6 -26.06 -6.55 1.88
N PHE A 7 -25.22 -7.40 2.47
CA PHE A 7 -25.55 -8.81 2.69
C PHE A 7 -26.30 -8.96 4.01
N THR A 8 -27.38 -9.74 3.98
CA THR A 8 -27.98 -10.27 5.21
C THR A 8 -27.02 -11.31 5.78
N ASP A 9 -26.54 -11.06 6.99
CA ASP A 9 -25.70 -12.02 7.71
C ASP A 9 -26.53 -13.29 7.92
N LYS A 10 -26.08 -14.42 7.35
CA LYS A 10 -26.80 -15.69 7.46
C LYS A 10 -26.64 -16.33 8.84
N THR A 11 -25.67 -15.87 9.63
CA THR A 11 -25.50 -16.31 11.02
C THR A 11 -26.20 -15.38 11.98
N LYS A 12 -27.19 -15.94 12.67
CA LYS A 12 -27.91 -15.32 13.80
C LYS A 12 -27.17 -15.63 15.11
N GLY A 13 -25.87 -15.30 15.22
CA GLY A 13 -25.11 -15.57 16.45
C GLY A 13 -23.67 -15.04 16.49
N TYR A 14 -23.05 -15.12 17.66
CA TYR A 14 -21.72 -14.60 17.99
C TYR A 14 -20.74 -15.75 18.27
N PHE A 15 -19.45 -15.55 17.99
CA PHE A 15 -18.40 -16.55 18.22
C PHE A 15 -17.46 -16.14 19.38
N PRO A 16 -17.13 -17.03 20.34
CA PRO A 16 -16.33 -16.69 21.51
C PRO A 16 -14.83 -16.72 21.21
N HIS A 17 -14.32 -15.63 20.64
CA HIS A 17 -12.93 -15.53 20.17
C HIS A 17 -11.89 -15.81 21.26
N LYS A 18 -12.11 -15.37 22.50
CA LYS A 18 -11.16 -15.61 23.61
C LYS A 18 -11.19 -17.03 24.14
N PHE A 19 -12.27 -17.76 23.87
CA PHE A 19 -12.40 -19.16 24.27
C PHE A 19 -11.64 -20.11 23.32
N SER A 20 -11.28 -19.64 22.12
CA SER A 20 -10.55 -20.41 21.12
C SER A 20 -9.11 -20.68 21.55
N SER A 21 -8.86 -21.89 22.06
CA SER A 21 -7.54 -22.36 22.47
C SER A 21 -7.37 -23.87 22.22
N GLU A 22 -6.12 -24.34 22.24
CA GLU A 22 -5.79 -25.76 21.97
C GLU A 22 -6.49 -26.72 22.95
N ILE A 23 -6.65 -26.30 24.22
CA ILE A 23 -7.35 -27.06 25.25
C ILE A 23 -8.86 -27.19 25.02
N HIS A 24 -9.47 -26.27 24.27
CA HIS A 24 -10.93 -26.24 24.05
C HIS A 24 -11.38 -26.81 22.70
N LEU A 25 -10.45 -27.31 21.87
CA LEU A 25 -10.76 -27.80 20.52
C LEU A 25 -11.79 -28.93 20.49
N ASN A 26 -11.85 -29.75 21.54
CA ASN A 26 -12.81 -30.84 21.70
C ASN A 26 -13.84 -30.57 22.81
N TYR A 27 -14.02 -29.30 23.20
CA TYR A 27 -14.92 -28.91 24.27
C TYR A 27 -16.39 -29.11 23.87
N VAL A 28 -17.13 -29.81 24.73
CA VAL A 28 -18.58 -29.92 24.69
C VAL A 28 -19.10 -29.68 26.10
N GLY A 29 -19.85 -28.60 26.31
CA GLY A 29 -20.27 -28.20 27.65
C GLY A 29 -21.14 -26.95 27.66
N PRO A 30 -21.27 -26.26 28.80
CA PRO A 30 -21.94 -24.96 28.89
C PRO A 30 -21.37 -23.93 27.89
N TYR A 31 -22.19 -22.97 27.49
CA TYR A 31 -21.71 -21.86 26.66
C TYR A 31 -20.61 -21.05 27.37
N PRO A 32 -19.58 -20.57 26.63
CA PRO A 32 -18.56 -19.68 27.16
C PRO A 32 -19.18 -18.42 27.77
N VAL A 33 -18.49 -17.80 28.72
CA VAL A 33 -19.02 -16.62 29.43
C VAL A 33 -19.05 -15.40 28.50
N PRO A 34 -19.90 -14.38 28.76
CA PRO A 34 -20.00 -13.20 27.90
C PRO A 34 -18.66 -12.49 27.64
N SER A 35 -17.75 -12.48 28.61
CA SER A 35 -16.40 -11.90 28.46
C SER A 35 -15.59 -12.55 27.34
N ASP A 36 -15.88 -13.82 26.99
CA ASP A 36 -15.19 -14.56 25.94
C ASP A 36 -15.58 -14.10 24.52
N TYR A 37 -16.68 -13.36 24.40
CA TYR A 37 -17.20 -12.79 23.14
C TYR A 37 -16.77 -11.33 22.92
N ASP A 38 -15.87 -10.80 23.74
CA ASP A 38 -15.43 -9.39 23.66
C ASP A 38 -16.55 -8.36 23.87
N VAL A 39 -17.54 -8.69 24.71
CA VAL A 39 -18.68 -7.80 25.03
C VAL A 39 -18.24 -6.42 25.55
N ASP A 40 -17.08 -6.33 26.21
CA ASP A 40 -16.53 -5.05 26.68
C ASP A 40 -16.22 -4.07 25.54
N ARG A 41 -15.91 -4.58 24.35
CA ARG A 41 -15.56 -3.78 23.16
C ARG A 41 -16.76 -3.51 22.25
N MET A 42 -17.91 -4.12 22.54
CA MET A 42 -19.14 -3.91 21.77
C MET A 42 -19.72 -2.52 22.02
N THR A 43 -20.29 -1.90 21.00
CA THR A 43 -21.09 -0.68 21.14
C THR A 43 -22.39 -0.97 21.91
N VAL A 44 -23.08 0.08 22.39
CA VAL A 44 -24.36 -0.07 23.11
C VAL A 44 -25.38 -0.85 22.26
N ARG A 45 -25.50 -0.50 20.97
CA ARG A 45 -26.41 -1.15 20.03
C ARG A 45 -26.07 -2.63 19.80
N GLU A 46 -24.79 -2.97 19.74
CA GLU A 46 -24.36 -4.37 19.56
C GLU A 46 -24.67 -5.20 20.80
N ARG A 47 -24.62 -4.61 22.00
CA ARG A 47 -25.04 -5.25 23.26
C ARG A 47 -26.53 -5.53 23.32
N GLU A 48 -27.35 -4.59 22.84
CA GLU A 48 -28.81 -4.78 22.73
C GLU A 48 -29.18 -5.95 21.79
N GLU A 49 -28.35 -6.24 20.79
CA GLU A 49 -28.50 -7.43 19.93
C GLU A 49 -27.93 -8.71 20.58
N PHE A 50 -26.83 -8.60 21.35
CA PHE A 50 -26.12 -9.72 21.98
C PHE A 50 -26.86 -10.32 23.18
N ASP A 51 -27.33 -9.50 24.12
CA ASP A 51 -27.88 -9.99 25.40
C ASP A 51 -29.09 -10.92 25.21
N PRO A 52 -30.08 -10.62 24.35
CA PRO A 52 -31.20 -11.53 24.10
C PRO A 52 -30.76 -12.85 23.48
N TRP A 53 -29.82 -12.79 22.53
CA TRP A 53 -29.27 -13.97 21.87
C TRP A 53 -28.53 -14.87 22.88
N TYR A 54 -27.65 -14.30 23.71
CA TYR A 54 -26.87 -15.05 24.68
C TYR A 54 -27.78 -15.72 25.72
N ASN A 55 -28.80 -15.01 26.20
CA ASN A 55 -29.77 -15.54 27.16
C ASN A 55 -30.61 -16.70 26.60
N GLU A 56 -30.80 -16.75 25.28
CA GLU A 56 -31.46 -17.85 24.57
C GLU A 56 -30.53 -19.06 24.43
N VAL A 57 -29.33 -18.86 23.87
CA VAL A 57 -28.42 -19.97 23.51
C VAL A 57 -27.68 -20.57 24.70
N SER A 58 -27.40 -19.77 25.76
CA SER A 58 -26.63 -20.20 26.93
C SER A 58 -27.27 -21.32 27.74
N ARG A 59 -28.58 -21.57 27.53
CA ARG A 59 -29.33 -22.68 28.13
C ARG A 59 -29.00 -24.03 27.48
N GLY A 60 -28.39 -24.02 26.29
CA GLY A 60 -28.02 -25.20 25.54
C GLY A 60 -26.59 -25.68 25.83
N THR A 61 -26.15 -26.64 25.02
CA THR A 61 -24.78 -27.14 25.03
C THR A 61 -24.00 -26.51 23.88
N PHE A 62 -22.80 -26.02 24.19
CA PHE A 62 -21.85 -25.50 23.23
C PHE A 62 -20.88 -26.61 22.81
N ASP A 63 -20.83 -26.88 21.51
CA ASP A 63 -19.86 -27.77 20.88
C ASP A 63 -18.88 -26.90 20.08
N PHE A 64 -17.66 -26.77 20.59
CA PHE A 64 -16.67 -25.85 20.01
C PHE A 64 -16.36 -26.22 18.55
N LYS A 65 -16.22 -27.51 18.25
CA LYS A 65 -15.82 -27.98 16.91
C LYS A 65 -16.92 -27.70 15.89
N LYS A 66 -18.18 -27.92 16.28
CA LYS A 66 -19.35 -27.64 15.44
C LYS A 66 -19.48 -26.14 15.17
N GLU A 67 -19.43 -25.32 16.22
CA GLU A 67 -19.57 -23.85 16.11
C GLU A 67 -18.39 -23.23 15.34
N ALA A 68 -17.15 -23.67 15.60
CA ALA A 68 -15.98 -23.20 14.87
C ALA A 68 -16.04 -23.58 13.39
N SER A 69 -16.50 -24.80 13.06
CA SER A 69 -16.68 -25.21 11.67
C SER A 69 -17.73 -24.38 10.96
N LEU A 70 -18.85 -24.09 11.62
CA LEU A 70 -19.93 -23.27 11.08
C LEU A 70 -19.48 -21.82 10.87
N TYR A 71 -18.79 -21.24 11.87
CA TYR A 71 -18.20 -19.91 11.80
C TYR A 71 -17.24 -19.78 10.61
N CYS A 72 -16.27 -20.69 10.49
CA CYS A 72 -15.30 -20.68 9.39
C CYS A 72 -15.97 -20.81 8.01
N LYS A 73 -16.99 -21.68 7.87
CA LYS A 73 -17.73 -21.81 6.60
C LYS A 73 -18.45 -20.52 6.24
N ASN A 74 -19.13 -19.91 7.20
CA ASN A 74 -19.85 -18.67 6.98
C ASN A 74 -18.91 -17.50 6.65
N ASP A 75 -17.76 -17.40 7.32
CA ASP A 75 -16.73 -16.42 7.00
C ASP A 75 -16.22 -16.59 5.55
N VAL A 76 -15.96 -17.83 5.12
CA VAL A 76 -15.57 -18.13 3.73
C VAL A 76 -16.68 -17.73 2.75
N ASP A 77 -17.95 -18.00 3.07
CA ASP A 77 -19.09 -17.65 2.22
C ASP A 77 -19.28 -16.12 2.12
N ILE A 78 -19.17 -15.39 3.24
CA ILE A 78 -19.24 -13.93 3.28
C ILE A 78 -18.09 -13.31 2.48
N LEU A 79 -16.88 -13.81 2.67
CA LEU A 79 -15.70 -13.35 1.93
C LEU A 79 -15.85 -13.65 0.43
N THR A 80 -16.41 -14.79 0.07
CA THR A 80 -16.68 -15.16 -1.32
C THR A 80 -17.72 -14.23 -1.94
N GLN A 81 -18.86 -14.01 -1.27
CA GLN A 81 -19.88 -13.07 -1.73
C GLN A 81 -19.34 -11.64 -1.85
N GLY A 82 -18.56 -11.19 -0.86
CA GLY A 82 -17.87 -9.90 -0.90
C GLY A 82 -16.89 -9.79 -2.06
N SER A 83 -16.12 -10.85 -2.34
CA SER A 83 -15.19 -10.91 -3.47
C SER A 83 -15.92 -10.90 -4.81
N LEU A 84 -17.06 -11.58 -4.93
CA LEU A 84 -17.89 -11.57 -6.14
C LEU A 84 -18.49 -10.18 -6.36
N LYS A 85 -19.09 -9.56 -5.34
CA LYS A 85 -19.65 -8.21 -5.44
C LYS A 85 -18.57 -7.16 -5.74
N PHE A 86 -17.40 -7.29 -5.12
CA PHE A 86 -16.23 -6.49 -5.45
C PHE A 86 -15.83 -6.68 -6.91
N ARG A 87 -15.71 -7.93 -7.37
CA ARG A 87 -15.36 -8.27 -8.76
C ARG A 87 -16.38 -7.69 -9.73
N ASP A 88 -17.67 -7.81 -9.49
CA ASP A 88 -18.71 -7.28 -10.38
C ASP A 88 -18.63 -5.75 -10.44
N GLN A 89 -18.49 -5.07 -9.30
CA GLN A 89 -18.32 -3.62 -9.27
C GLN A 89 -17.01 -3.18 -9.93
N PHE A 90 -15.94 -3.92 -9.72
CA PHE A 90 -14.65 -3.70 -10.35
C PHE A 90 -14.78 -3.85 -11.87
N LEU A 91 -15.39 -4.93 -12.37
CA LEU A 91 -15.60 -5.14 -13.80
C LEU A 91 -16.50 -4.06 -14.43
N VAL A 92 -17.55 -3.61 -13.74
CA VAL A 92 -18.39 -2.49 -14.21
C VAL A 92 -17.61 -1.18 -14.26
N GLN A 93 -16.73 -0.92 -13.29
CA GLN A 93 -15.86 0.27 -13.31
C GLN A 93 -14.68 0.13 -14.28
N CYS A 94 -14.27 -1.09 -14.60
CA CYS A 94 -13.08 -1.41 -15.38
C CYS A 94 -13.39 -2.02 -16.76
N ASP A 95 -14.63 -1.93 -17.28
CA ASP A 95 -14.97 -2.24 -18.69
C ASP A 95 -14.32 -1.19 -19.63
N MET A 96 -12.99 -1.17 -19.59
CA MET A 96 -12.11 -0.35 -20.40
C MET A 96 -11.51 -1.28 -21.45
N ARG A 97 -12.14 -1.31 -22.63
CA ARG A 97 -11.46 -1.80 -23.84
C ARG A 97 -10.30 -0.85 -24.12
N GLY A 98 -9.10 -1.28 -23.74
CA GLY A 98 -7.83 -0.68 -24.13
C GLY A 98 -7.58 0.70 -23.54
N VAL A 99 -7.25 0.80 -22.25
CA VAL A 99 -6.68 2.03 -21.68
C VAL A 99 -5.64 1.70 -20.61
N THR A 100 -4.47 2.30 -20.76
CA THR A 100 -3.30 2.23 -19.89
C THR A 100 -3.38 3.28 -18.77
N PHE A 101 -2.77 2.92 -17.62
CA PHE A 101 -2.90 3.46 -16.25
C PHE A 101 -2.33 4.88 -16.06
N GLY A 102 -2.90 5.84 -15.25
CA GLY A 102 -3.10 6.01 -13.79
C GLY A 102 -3.03 7.50 -13.19
N GLU A 103 -3.08 7.81 -11.88
CA GLU A 103 -2.39 8.96 -11.12
C GLU A 103 -2.81 8.91 -9.62
N LEU A 104 -2.00 9.60 -8.78
CA LEU A 104 -2.16 10.03 -7.38
C LEU A 104 -2.53 11.52 -7.34
N HIS A 105 -3.38 11.95 -6.40
CA HIS A 105 -3.54 13.36 -6.02
C HIS A 105 -3.15 13.59 -4.55
N TYR A 106 -2.23 14.53 -4.30
CA TYR A 106 -2.12 15.28 -3.04
C TYR A 106 -2.69 16.69 -3.30
N LYS A 107 -3.43 17.24 -2.32
CA LYS A 107 -4.14 18.52 -2.46
C LYS A 107 -3.17 19.68 -2.73
N SER A 108 -3.66 20.62 -3.54
CA SER A 108 -3.12 21.92 -3.96
C SER A 108 -1.97 21.92 -4.98
N GLU A 109 -2.23 22.61 -6.10
CA GLU A 109 -1.39 22.89 -7.26
C GLU A 109 -1.34 21.81 -8.36
N LYS A 110 -1.93 22.15 -9.52
CA LYS A 110 -1.88 21.40 -10.78
C LYS A 110 -0.42 21.27 -11.25
N ARG A 111 0.29 20.22 -10.84
CA ARG A 111 1.55 19.82 -11.47
C ARG A 111 1.52 18.31 -11.68
N TYR A 112 1.22 17.93 -12.91
CA TYR A 112 1.25 16.54 -13.32
C TYR A 112 2.63 15.96 -13.11
N LEU A 113 2.66 14.71 -12.67
CA LEU A 113 3.88 13.98 -12.43
C LEU A 113 4.51 13.60 -13.78
N LEU A 114 5.69 14.14 -14.10
CA LEU A 114 6.44 13.70 -15.28
C LEU A 114 6.95 12.28 -15.02
N LEU A 115 6.44 11.32 -15.80
CA LEU A 115 6.82 9.92 -15.78
C LEU A 115 7.77 9.61 -16.93
N PRO A 116 8.86 8.86 -16.70
CA PRO A 116 9.76 8.49 -17.77
C PRO A 116 9.16 7.40 -18.63
N LEU A 117 9.49 7.45 -19.91
CA LEU A 117 9.03 6.51 -20.92
C LEU A 117 10.19 5.74 -21.52
N GLY A 118 9.96 4.45 -21.79
CA GLY A 118 10.94 3.57 -22.41
C GLY A 118 12.06 3.12 -21.46
N HIS A 119 13.18 2.70 -22.06
CA HIS A 119 14.36 2.27 -21.31
C HIS A 119 15.34 3.43 -21.12
N PRO A 120 16.01 3.52 -19.96
CA PRO A 120 17.01 4.54 -19.75
C PRO A 120 18.31 4.22 -20.49
N VAL A 121 19.04 5.26 -20.86
CA VAL A 121 20.47 5.18 -21.17
C VAL A 121 21.24 5.19 -19.86
N ILE A 122 22.08 4.18 -19.63
CA ILE A 122 22.89 4.07 -18.41
C ILE A 122 24.29 4.59 -18.68
N ILE A 123 24.69 5.61 -17.92
CA ILE A 123 25.96 6.32 -18.04
C ILE A 123 26.83 5.99 -16.84
N TYR A 124 28.10 5.64 -17.08
CA TYR A 124 29.05 5.22 -16.06
C TYR A 124 30.29 6.11 -15.93
N LYS A 125 30.47 7.06 -16.85
CA LYS A 125 31.62 7.97 -16.91
C LYS A 125 31.26 9.23 -17.69
N ASP A 126 32.16 10.22 -17.66
CA ASP A 126 32.04 11.48 -18.43
C ASP A 126 30.71 12.19 -18.15
N PHE A 127 30.36 12.29 -16.86
CA PHE A 127 29.10 12.87 -16.41
C PHE A 127 29.03 14.38 -16.68
N GLU A 128 27.88 14.83 -17.15
CA GLU A 128 27.50 16.23 -17.31
C GLU A 128 26.97 16.82 -16.00
N ASP A 129 26.51 18.08 -16.06
CA ASP A 129 25.77 18.69 -14.95
C ASP A 129 24.54 17.82 -14.59
N PRO A 130 24.31 17.51 -13.29
CA PRO A 130 23.14 16.75 -12.84
C PRO A 130 21.78 17.26 -13.35
N ARG A 131 21.68 18.56 -13.67
CA ARG A 131 20.48 19.22 -14.20
C ARG A 131 20.16 18.82 -15.64
N SER A 132 21.13 18.32 -16.40
CA SER A 132 20.91 17.79 -17.75
C SER A 132 20.20 16.43 -17.74
N TYR A 133 20.12 15.77 -16.58
CA TYR A 133 19.57 14.42 -16.48
C TYR A 133 18.14 14.36 -15.96
N TYR A 134 17.33 13.51 -16.59
CA TYR A 134 16.02 13.10 -16.11
C TYR A 134 15.99 11.60 -15.83
N GLY A 135 15.68 11.21 -14.59
CA GLY A 135 15.68 9.80 -14.17
C GLY A 135 16.28 9.58 -12.78
N PHE A 136 17.33 8.76 -12.69
CA PHE A 136 18.01 8.43 -11.43
C PHE A 136 19.50 8.74 -11.46
N ILE A 137 20.04 9.19 -10.33
CA ILE A 137 21.47 9.44 -10.12
C ILE A 137 21.93 8.63 -8.91
N ARG A 138 22.97 7.81 -9.08
CA ARG A 138 23.73 7.19 -7.99
C ARG A 138 24.96 8.04 -7.68
N ALA A 139 24.99 8.63 -6.50
CA ALA A 139 26.09 9.50 -6.10
C ALA A 139 26.39 9.44 -4.60
N THR A 140 27.55 9.99 -4.26
CA THR A 140 27.90 10.44 -2.92
C THR A 140 27.72 11.95 -2.86
N VAL A 141 27.05 12.44 -1.82
CA VAL A 141 26.75 13.86 -1.60
C VAL A 141 27.11 14.28 -0.18
N TYR A 142 27.49 15.54 -0.03
CA TYR A 142 27.80 16.17 1.24
C TYR A 142 26.65 17.12 1.62
N PRO A 143 25.83 16.77 2.63
CA PRO A 143 24.74 17.63 3.07
C PRO A 143 25.26 18.93 3.70
N PRO A 144 24.53 20.05 3.58
CA PRO A 144 24.83 21.28 4.32
C PRO A 144 24.63 21.06 5.83
N ARG A 145 25.17 21.97 6.66
CA ARG A 145 24.89 21.99 8.10
C ARG A 145 23.64 22.82 8.38
N GLY A 146 22.90 22.46 9.43
CA GLY A 146 21.78 23.28 9.94
C GLY A 146 20.56 23.37 9.03
N LEU A 147 20.42 22.49 8.03
CA LEU A 147 19.22 22.48 7.18
C LEU A 147 18.03 21.86 7.93
N LEU A 148 17.00 22.68 8.16
CA LEU A 148 15.83 22.28 8.93
C LEU A 148 15.11 21.05 8.35
N PHE A 149 15.01 20.98 7.03
CA PHE A 149 14.35 19.89 6.32
C PHE A 149 15.31 19.18 5.38
N PRO A 150 15.89 18.03 5.78
CA PRO A 150 16.75 17.25 4.89
C PRO A 150 15.95 16.74 3.69
N VAL A 151 16.56 16.83 2.50
CA VAL A 151 15.91 16.55 1.21
C VAL A 151 16.13 15.12 0.77
N LEU A 152 17.36 14.62 0.85
CA LEU A 152 17.69 13.29 0.36
C LEU A 152 17.49 12.25 1.44
N PRO A 153 16.72 11.17 1.17
CA PRO A 153 16.58 10.08 2.09
C PRO A 153 17.84 9.21 2.11
N HIS A 154 18.15 8.71 3.30
CA HIS A 154 19.18 7.72 3.58
C HIS A 154 18.52 6.47 4.16
N LYS A 155 18.92 5.28 3.68
CA LYS A 155 18.42 4.02 4.23
C LYS A 155 19.48 3.43 5.14
N SER A 156 19.18 3.35 6.43
CA SER A 156 20.11 2.80 7.41
C SER A 156 20.36 1.30 7.20
N GLU A 157 21.41 0.77 7.81
CA GLU A 157 21.73 -0.66 7.77
C GLU A 157 20.58 -1.50 8.34
N GLY A 158 19.89 -0.99 9.36
CA GLY A 158 18.67 -1.57 9.94
C GLY A 158 17.43 -1.51 9.05
N GLY A 159 17.56 -0.95 7.82
CA GLY A 159 16.50 -0.90 6.82
C GLY A 159 15.50 0.23 6.98
N LYS A 160 15.69 1.14 7.95
CA LYS A 160 14.84 2.32 8.15
C LYS A 160 15.20 3.41 7.15
N LEU A 161 14.19 4.07 6.58
CA LEU A 161 14.38 5.24 5.72
C LEU A 161 14.36 6.50 6.59
N LEU A 162 15.41 7.30 6.53
CA LEU A 162 15.62 8.48 7.37
C LEU A 162 15.99 9.68 6.50
N PHE A 163 15.46 10.86 6.81
CA PHE A 163 15.91 12.12 6.22
C PHE A 163 16.92 12.75 7.18
N THR A 164 18.21 12.63 6.87
CA THR A 164 19.31 13.03 7.75
C THR A 164 20.32 13.91 7.00
N LEU A 165 21.08 14.72 7.74
CA LEU A 165 22.24 15.46 7.24
C LEU A 165 23.57 14.79 7.59
N CYS A 166 23.53 13.64 8.26
CA CYS A 166 24.69 12.88 8.67
C CYS A 166 24.38 11.38 8.65
N ARG A 167 25.10 10.64 7.79
CA ARG A 167 25.05 9.18 7.74
C ARG A 167 25.36 8.58 9.11
N THR A 168 26.51 8.91 9.70
CA THR A 168 26.94 8.29 10.97
C THR A 168 25.95 8.51 12.09
N CYS A 169 25.41 9.72 12.28
CA CYS A 169 24.39 9.96 13.31
C CYS A 169 23.11 9.13 13.07
N ALA A 170 22.72 8.92 11.81
CA ALA A 170 21.55 8.13 11.48
C ALA A 170 21.77 6.63 11.72
N GLU A 171 22.99 6.12 11.54
CA GLU A 171 23.33 4.73 11.86
C GLU A 171 23.45 4.50 13.37
N THR A 172 24.05 5.43 14.10
CA THR A 172 24.26 5.30 15.56
C THR A 172 23.03 5.70 16.39
N ASN A 173 21.95 6.16 15.76
CA ASN A 173 20.80 6.80 16.42
C ASN A 173 21.24 7.87 17.43
N ASN A 174 22.14 8.76 16.99
CA ASN A 174 22.65 9.81 17.86
C ASN A 174 21.56 10.86 18.15
N GLU A 175 20.98 10.79 19.34
CA GLU A 175 20.01 11.75 19.89
C GLU A 175 20.65 12.70 20.93
N GLY A 176 21.94 12.53 21.23
CA GLY A 176 22.59 13.08 22.42
C GLY A 176 23.22 14.48 22.27
N GLY A 177 23.12 15.14 21.10
CA GLY A 177 23.64 16.49 20.92
C GLY A 177 24.00 16.87 19.47
N PRO A 178 24.66 18.04 19.27
CA PRO A 178 25.10 18.51 17.96
C PRO A 178 26.01 17.51 17.24
N CYS A 179 25.90 17.43 15.92
CA CYS A 179 26.74 16.54 15.11
C CYS A 179 28.16 17.10 14.92
N GLU A 180 29.16 16.41 15.47
CA GLU A 180 30.58 16.76 15.34
C GLU A 180 31.31 16.07 14.18
N HIS A 181 30.65 15.14 13.48
CA HIS A 181 31.24 14.46 12.33
C HIS A 181 31.65 15.42 11.21
N ASP A 182 32.73 15.08 10.52
CA ASP A 182 33.23 15.76 9.33
C ASP A 182 32.39 15.44 8.07
N ASP A 183 32.77 16.01 6.93
CA ASP A 183 32.01 15.82 5.70
C ASP A 183 31.99 14.35 5.24
N GLU A 184 33.07 13.59 5.45
CA GLU A 184 33.15 12.18 5.06
C GLU A 184 32.30 11.26 5.94
N GLY A 185 32.28 11.52 7.26
CA GLY A 185 31.37 10.85 8.19
C GLY A 185 29.90 11.18 7.89
N ARG A 186 29.63 12.41 7.43
CA ARG A 186 28.28 12.87 7.12
C ARG A 186 27.77 12.43 5.75
N ALA A 187 28.66 12.15 4.81
CA ALA A 187 28.35 11.90 3.41
C ALA A 187 27.28 10.82 3.22
N LEU A 188 26.29 11.12 2.39
CA LEU A 188 25.25 10.16 2.00
C LEU A 188 25.62 9.55 0.66
N THR A 189 25.50 8.24 0.54
CA THR A 189 25.68 7.53 -0.73
C THR A 189 24.39 6.78 -1.03
N GLY A 190 23.82 7.02 -2.20
CA GLY A 190 22.50 6.50 -2.53
C GLY A 190 22.15 6.66 -4.00
N VAL A 191 20.93 6.24 -4.32
CA VAL A 191 20.29 6.44 -5.63
C VAL A 191 19.08 7.33 -5.39
N TRP A 192 19.02 8.46 -6.10
CA TRP A 192 17.92 9.42 -5.97
C TRP A 192 17.36 9.77 -7.33
N VAL A 193 16.10 10.20 -7.34
CA VAL A 193 15.47 10.79 -8.52
C VAL A 193 16.11 12.14 -8.81
N THR A 194 16.34 12.45 -10.08
CA THR A 194 17.03 13.68 -10.49
C THR A 194 16.34 14.94 -9.96
N VAL A 195 15.01 14.97 -9.87
CA VAL A 195 14.24 16.09 -9.31
C VAL A 195 14.57 16.36 -7.84
N GLU A 196 14.62 15.32 -7.00
CA GLU A 196 15.04 15.44 -5.59
C GLU A 196 16.52 15.82 -5.49
N PHE A 197 17.35 15.24 -6.35
CA PHE A 197 18.78 15.51 -6.39
C PHE A 197 19.07 16.96 -6.71
N ILE A 198 18.43 17.52 -7.76
CA ILE A 198 18.53 18.93 -8.15
C ILE A 198 18.03 19.81 -7.00
N LYS A 199 16.91 19.45 -6.35
CA LYS A 199 16.41 20.21 -5.20
C LYS A 199 17.40 20.23 -4.04
N ALA A 200 18.09 19.11 -3.79
CA ALA A 200 19.13 19.02 -2.77
C ALA A 200 20.29 19.99 -3.09
N LEU A 201 20.72 20.08 -4.35
CA LEU A 201 21.76 21.03 -4.76
C LEU A 201 21.33 22.49 -4.55
N GLU A 202 20.08 22.83 -4.84
CA GLU A 202 19.53 24.19 -4.60
C GLU A 202 19.59 24.60 -3.12
N VAL A 203 19.41 23.65 -2.20
CA VAL A 203 19.43 23.91 -0.76
C VAL A 203 20.81 23.67 -0.12
N GLY A 204 21.86 23.56 -0.92
CA GLY A 204 23.25 23.58 -0.46
C GLY A 204 23.92 22.22 -0.31
N TYR A 205 23.36 21.13 -0.82
CA TYR A 205 24.08 19.87 -0.92
C TYR A 205 25.18 20.00 -1.98
N ARG A 206 26.35 19.41 -1.72
CA ARG A 206 27.46 19.37 -2.67
C ARG A 206 27.62 17.95 -3.20
N VAL A 207 27.85 17.83 -4.51
CA VAL A 207 28.17 16.53 -5.13
C VAL A 207 29.60 16.16 -4.78
N GLY A 208 29.81 14.95 -4.25
CA GLY A 208 31.13 14.37 -4.06
C GLY A 208 31.55 13.54 -5.27
N LYS A 209 30.79 12.47 -5.55
CA LYS A 209 31.09 11.58 -6.68
C LYS A 209 29.82 11.02 -7.29
N ILE A 210 29.63 11.22 -8.58
CA ILE A 210 28.62 10.49 -9.36
C ILE A 210 29.24 9.17 -9.81
N THR A 211 28.47 8.09 -9.71
CA THR A 211 28.93 6.73 -10.08
C THR A 211 28.10 6.09 -11.17
N GLU A 212 26.84 6.50 -11.32
CA GLU A 212 25.92 5.93 -12.30
C GLU A 212 24.75 6.89 -12.52
N VAL A 213 24.35 7.09 -13.78
CA VAL A 213 23.16 7.88 -14.13
C VAL A 213 22.27 7.07 -15.05
N TRP A 214 20.97 7.04 -14.75
CA TRP A 214 19.95 6.37 -15.54
C TRP A 214 19.08 7.46 -16.16
N HIS A 215 19.42 7.85 -17.39
CA HIS A 215 18.79 8.95 -18.10
C HIS A 215 17.66 8.46 -19.01
N PHE A 216 16.50 9.10 -18.93
CA PHE A 216 15.39 8.86 -19.84
C PHE A 216 15.19 10.07 -20.76
N ASP A 217 15.29 9.84 -22.07
CA ASP A 217 15.12 10.90 -23.08
C ASP A 217 13.66 11.35 -23.22
N LYS A 218 12.72 10.51 -22.77
CA LYS A 218 11.28 10.71 -22.95
C LYS A 218 10.58 10.72 -21.61
N SER A 219 9.64 11.66 -21.47
CA SER A 219 8.74 11.76 -20.34
C SER A 219 7.33 12.08 -20.81
N SER A 220 6.35 11.79 -19.98
CA SER A 220 4.97 12.19 -20.19
C SER A 220 4.27 12.39 -18.86
N ASP A 221 3.40 13.38 -18.85
CA ASP A 221 2.50 13.77 -17.77
C ASP A 221 1.06 13.27 -18.00
N THR A 222 0.82 12.59 -19.13
CA THR A 222 -0.51 12.30 -19.68
C THR A 222 -0.79 10.82 -19.86
N VAL A 223 0.23 9.96 -19.79
CA VAL A 223 0.08 8.49 -19.88
C VAL A 223 -1.00 7.98 -18.93
N PHE A 224 -1.21 8.73 -17.87
CA PHE A 224 -1.89 8.33 -16.68
C PHE A 224 -3.33 8.95 -16.58
N THR A 225 -3.54 10.13 -17.18
CA THR A 225 -4.72 11.01 -17.00
C THR A 225 -6.10 10.33 -17.02
N ASP A 226 -6.41 9.54 -18.05
CA ASP A 226 -7.77 9.00 -18.24
C ASP A 226 -8.17 7.99 -17.15
N TYR A 227 -7.23 7.19 -16.66
CA TYR A 227 -7.49 6.25 -15.57
C TYR A 227 -7.85 7.02 -14.29
N ILE A 228 -7.09 8.06 -13.95
CA ILE A 228 -7.40 8.89 -12.76
C ILE A 228 -8.77 9.49 -12.91
N HIS A 229 -9.04 10.10 -14.07
CA HIS A 229 -10.27 10.84 -14.28
C HIS A 229 -11.45 9.89 -14.08
N THR A 230 -11.35 8.67 -14.62
CA THR A 230 -12.33 7.59 -14.41
C THR A 230 -12.54 7.27 -12.92
N PHE A 231 -11.49 6.94 -12.17
CA PHE A 231 -11.65 6.51 -10.77
C PHE A 231 -11.89 7.67 -9.80
N LEU A 232 -11.40 8.86 -10.10
CA LEU A 232 -11.65 10.07 -9.32
C LEU A 232 -13.10 10.54 -9.52
N LYS A 233 -13.60 10.50 -10.76
CA LYS A 233 -15.03 10.66 -11.07
C LYS A 233 -15.87 9.66 -10.29
N GLY A 234 -15.60 8.36 -10.43
CA GLY A 234 -16.36 7.32 -9.73
C GLY A 234 -16.30 7.45 -8.20
N LYS A 235 -15.15 7.85 -7.66
CA LYS A 235 -14.97 8.12 -6.23
C LYS A 235 -15.79 9.33 -5.77
N GLN A 236 -15.86 10.38 -6.59
CA GLN A 236 -16.56 11.61 -6.27
C GLN A 236 -18.07 11.42 -6.39
N GLU A 237 -18.55 10.80 -7.47
CA GLU A 237 -19.97 10.47 -7.67
C GLU A 237 -20.50 9.57 -6.54
N ALA A 238 -19.72 8.56 -6.14
CA ALA A 238 -20.06 7.67 -5.03
C ALA A 238 -19.98 8.34 -3.64
N SER A 239 -19.50 9.58 -3.53
CA SER A 239 -19.50 10.33 -2.27
C SER A 239 -20.82 11.05 -2.00
N GLY A 240 -21.69 11.15 -3.02
CA GLY A 240 -22.85 12.03 -2.97
C GLY A 240 -22.47 13.52 -3.08
N TYR A 241 -23.50 14.36 -3.05
CA TYR A 241 -23.34 15.81 -3.00
C TYR A 241 -22.82 16.24 -1.62
N PRO A 242 -22.04 17.34 -1.56
CA PRO A 242 -21.62 17.90 -0.28
C PRO A 242 -22.84 18.49 0.46
N ALA A 243 -22.73 18.68 1.78
CA ALA A 243 -23.86 19.05 2.63
C ALA A 243 -24.48 20.41 2.26
N GLU A 244 -23.68 21.31 1.69
CA GLU A 244 -24.06 22.62 1.18
C GLU A 244 -24.84 22.58 -0.15
N ALA A 245 -24.82 21.47 -0.89
CA ALA A 245 -25.49 21.34 -2.18
C ALA A 245 -26.91 20.73 -2.03
N THR A 246 -27.83 21.52 -1.47
CA THR A 246 -29.18 21.08 -1.11
C THR A 246 -30.19 21.19 -2.26
N ASP A 247 -30.06 22.21 -3.10
CA ASP A 247 -30.98 22.56 -4.20
C ASP A 247 -30.35 22.33 -5.59
N ARG A 248 -31.13 22.58 -6.66
CA ARG A 248 -30.68 22.32 -8.04
C ARG A 248 -29.51 23.22 -8.43
N GLU A 249 -29.53 24.49 -8.07
CA GLU A 249 -28.52 25.46 -8.47
C GLU A 249 -27.19 25.18 -7.79
N SER A 250 -27.21 24.87 -6.48
CA SER A 250 -26.00 24.50 -5.74
C SER A 250 -25.39 23.16 -6.20
N ARG A 251 -26.21 22.19 -6.61
CA ARG A 251 -25.74 20.93 -7.24
C ARG A 251 -25.11 21.15 -8.61
N GLU A 252 -25.71 21.98 -9.45
CA GLU A 252 -25.13 22.33 -10.74
C GLU A 252 -23.83 23.12 -10.58
N LYS A 253 -23.78 24.06 -9.63
CA LYS A 253 -22.56 24.78 -9.26
C LYS A 253 -21.46 23.81 -8.85
N TYR A 254 -21.78 22.84 -7.99
CA TYR A 254 -20.82 21.82 -7.58
C TYR A 254 -20.21 21.05 -8.77
N ILE A 255 -21.04 20.65 -9.74
CA ILE A 255 -20.56 19.96 -10.95
C ILE A 255 -19.67 20.87 -11.81
N ARG A 256 -20.07 22.13 -12.01
CA ARG A 256 -19.28 23.13 -12.75
C ARG A 256 -17.93 23.39 -12.09
N ASP A 257 -17.93 23.64 -10.78
CA ASP A 257 -16.71 23.88 -10.00
C ASP A 257 -15.77 22.67 -10.07
N TYR A 258 -16.31 21.45 -10.06
CA TYR A 258 -15.51 20.23 -10.18
C TYR A 258 -14.87 20.11 -11.57
N GLN A 259 -15.62 20.41 -12.63
CA GLN A 259 -15.10 20.42 -14.00
C GLN A 259 -14.04 21.49 -14.21
N GLU A 260 -14.25 22.71 -13.70
CA GLU A 260 -13.30 23.82 -13.84
C GLU A 260 -11.98 23.55 -13.12
N HIS A 261 -12.06 23.05 -11.88
CA HIS A 261 -10.86 22.84 -11.07
C HIS A 261 -10.15 21.52 -11.39
N GLN A 262 -10.89 20.43 -11.64
CA GLN A 262 -10.34 19.08 -11.82
C GLN A 262 -10.34 18.61 -13.28
N GLY A 263 -11.00 19.30 -14.21
CA GLY A 263 -11.14 18.86 -15.60
C GLY A 263 -12.08 17.67 -15.79
N ILE A 264 -12.85 17.30 -14.77
CA ILE A 264 -13.69 16.09 -14.75
C ILE A 264 -15.15 16.49 -14.72
N LEU A 265 -15.91 16.07 -15.73
CA LEU A 265 -17.37 16.24 -15.74
C LEU A 265 -18.05 15.10 -14.97
N LEU A 266 -18.71 15.44 -13.85
CA LEU A 266 -19.52 14.50 -13.06
C LEU A 266 -20.89 14.26 -13.70
N ASP A 267 -21.42 13.05 -13.56
CA ASP A 267 -22.76 12.66 -14.02
C ASP A 267 -23.77 12.83 -12.87
N ALA A 268 -24.62 13.86 -12.98
CA ALA A 268 -25.60 14.21 -11.95
C ALA A 268 -26.51 13.04 -11.54
N GLY A 269 -26.83 12.13 -12.47
CA GLY A 269 -27.67 10.96 -12.21
C GLY A 269 -26.96 9.82 -11.48
N LYS A 270 -25.63 9.88 -11.37
CA LYS A 270 -24.80 8.89 -10.66
C LYS A 270 -24.27 9.40 -9.32
N ILE A 271 -24.46 10.67 -9.00
CA ILE A 271 -24.05 11.25 -7.73
C ILE A 271 -24.99 10.76 -6.63
N GLU A 272 -24.53 9.76 -5.88
CA GLU A 272 -25.24 9.15 -4.77
C GLU A 272 -24.24 8.56 -3.78
N THR A 273 -24.52 8.68 -2.48
CA THR A 273 -23.69 8.09 -1.43
C THR A 273 -23.65 6.56 -1.57
N ASN A 274 -22.51 6.03 -2.00
CA ASN A 274 -22.27 4.61 -2.14
C ASN A 274 -20.90 4.24 -1.55
N PRO A 275 -20.86 3.83 -0.26
CA PRO A 275 -19.61 3.54 0.44
C PRO A 275 -18.74 2.49 -0.26
N VAL A 276 -19.36 1.47 -0.85
CA VAL A 276 -18.65 0.37 -1.52
C VAL A 276 -18.00 0.85 -2.81
N LYS A 277 -18.77 1.49 -3.72
CA LYS A 277 -18.23 2.03 -4.97
C LYS A 277 -17.11 3.06 -4.71
N ARG A 278 -17.29 3.89 -3.68
CA ARG A 278 -16.26 4.84 -3.24
C ARG A 278 -14.99 4.13 -2.80
N GLN A 279 -15.11 3.04 -2.05
CA GLN A 279 -13.97 2.26 -1.59
C GLN A 279 -13.25 1.57 -2.76
N VAL A 280 -13.97 0.99 -3.72
CA VAL A 280 -13.38 0.37 -4.92
C VAL A 280 -12.62 1.41 -5.74
N ALA A 281 -13.23 2.57 -6.01
CA ALA A 281 -12.58 3.64 -6.76
C ALA A 281 -11.33 4.19 -6.04
N LYS A 282 -11.41 4.36 -4.71
CA LYS A 282 -10.25 4.74 -3.89
C LYS A 282 -9.14 3.67 -3.92
N LEU A 283 -9.51 2.39 -3.88
CA LEU A 283 -8.56 1.29 -3.95
C LEU A 283 -7.83 1.29 -5.30
N CYS A 284 -8.55 1.47 -6.40
CA CYS A 284 -7.95 1.54 -7.75
C CYS A 284 -6.95 2.69 -7.88
N LEU A 285 -7.24 3.86 -7.29
CA LEU A 285 -6.30 5.00 -7.25
C LEU A 285 -5.04 4.68 -6.43
N ASN A 286 -5.18 4.02 -5.28
CA ASN A 286 -4.07 3.74 -4.37
C ASN A 286 -3.21 2.54 -4.81
N SER A 287 -3.85 1.47 -5.29
CA SER A 287 -3.19 0.21 -5.65
C SER A 287 -2.31 0.32 -6.88
N LEU A 288 -2.61 1.28 -7.76
CA LEU A 288 -1.86 1.58 -8.96
C LEU A 288 -0.35 1.69 -8.67
N TRP A 289 0.03 2.63 -7.80
CA TRP A 289 1.42 2.92 -7.50
C TRP A 289 2.10 1.81 -6.73
N GLY A 290 1.34 1.19 -5.81
CA GLY A 290 1.79 -0.02 -5.13
C GLY A 290 2.17 -1.14 -6.10
N LYS A 291 1.50 -1.24 -7.27
CA LYS A 291 1.81 -2.25 -8.27
C LYS A 291 3.12 -2.00 -9.00
N PHE A 292 3.40 -0.74 -9.36
CA PHE A 292 4.65 -0.32 -9.99
C PHE A 292 5.85 -0.36 -9.03
N ALA A 293 5.60 -0.14 -7.73
CA ALA A 293 6.63 -0.24 -6.69
C ALA A 293 6.72 -1.64 -6.05
N GLN A 294 5.96 -2.63 -6.55
CA GLN A 294 5.92 -3.95 -5.95
C GLN A 294 7.25 -4.67 -6.13
N ARG A 295 7.84 -5.13 -5.03
CA ARG A 295 9.06 -5.93 -5.03
C ARG A 295 8.87 -7.22 -5.83
N ASP A 296 9.83 -7.57 -6.67
CA ASP A 296 9.76 -8.77 -7.50
C ASP A 296 10.00 -10.06 -6.71
N ASN A 297 10.73 -9.98 -5.59
CA ASN A 297 11.09 -11.13 -4.77
C ASN A 297 10.62 -10.96 -3.31
N LEU A 298 9.33 -11.23 -3.08
CA LEU A 298 8.76 -11.32 -1.74
C LEU A 298 8.89 -12.75 -1.20
N PHE A 299 8.93 -12.88 0.13
CA PHE A 299 8.77 -14.18 0.77
C PHE A 299 7.39 -14.74 0.42
N LYS A 300 7.38 -16.00 0.01
CA LYS A 300 6.22 -16.81 -0.30
C LYS A 300 6.10 -17.92 0.72
N THR A 301 4.87 -18.32 0.99
CA THR A 301 4.57 -19.47 1.83
C THR A 301 4.00 -20.58 0.95
N THR A 302 4.59 -21.77 1.05
CA THR A 302 4.15 -22.95 0.31
C THR A 302 4.00 -24.11 1.27
N ILE A 303 2.95 -24.90 1.10
CA ILE A 303 2.76 -26.16 1.81
C ILE A 303 3.20 -27.27 0.87
N VAL A 304 4.23 -28.01 1.26
CA VAL A 304 4.76 -29.14 0.49
C VAL A 304 4.38 -30.44 1.18
N SER A 305 4.04 -31.45 0.36
CA SER A 305 3.76 -32.82 0.83
C SER A 305 4.77 -33.83 0.29
N ASP A 306 5.50 -33.50 -0.78
CA ASP A 306 6.52 -34.34 -1.37
C ASP A 306 7.90 -34.05 -0.72
N PRO A 307 8.57 -35.05 -0.12
CA PRO A 307 9.93 -34.90 0.40
C PRO A 307 10.92 -34.37 -0.63
N LYS A 308 10.80 -34.73 -1.92
CA LYS A 308 11.72 -34.23 -2.96
C LYS A 308 11.57 -32.72 -3.17
N GLU A 309 10.33 -32.23 -3.19
CA GLU A 309 10.05 -30.80 -3.26
C GLU A 309 10.58 -30.06 -2.02
N PHE A 310 10.40 -30.63 -0.83
CA PHE A 310 10.96 -30.11 0.40
C PHE A 310 12.49 -29.96 0.32
N PHE A 311 13.20 -31.01 -0.09
CA PHE A 311 14.65 -30.99 -0.21
C PHE A 311 15.14 -30.02 -1.30
N SER A 312 14.37 -29.84 -2.38
CA SER A 312 14.64 -28.80 -3.38
C SER A 312 14.63 -27.41 -2.75
N TYR A 313 13.66 -27.07 -1.88
CA TYR A 313 13.66 -25.78 -1.20
C TYR A 313 14.87 -25.61 -0.26
N MET A 314 15.26 -26.65 0.46
CA MET A 314 16.31 -26.58 1.46
C MET A 314 17.73 -26.56 0.86
N PHE A 315 17.96 -27.30 -0.24
CA PHE A 315 19.32 -27.64 -0.67
C PHE A 315 19.65 -27.31 -2.12
N SER A 316 18.70 -26.90 -2.96
CA SER A 316 19.00 -26.56 -4.37
C SER A 316 19.82 -25.28 -4.56
N GLY A 317 19.96 -24.44 -3.52
CA GLY A 317 20.58 -23.11 -3.61
C GLY A 317 19.75 -22.07 -4.39
N LYS A 318 18.63 -22.48 -5.00
CA LYS A 318 17.69 -21.60 -5.72
C LYS A 318 16.84 -20.76 -4.77
N TYR A 319 16.60 -21.28 -3.56
CA TYR A 319 15.68 -20.69 -2.59
C TYR A 319 16.43 -20.29 -1.31
N LYS A 320 16.11 -19.11 -0.80
CA LYS A 320 16.45 -18.67 0.54
C LYS A 320 15.25 -18.95 1.44
N VAL A 321 15.38 -19.97 2.28
CA VAL A 321 14.38 -20.32 3.28
C VAL A 321 14.56 -19.44 4.50
N GLU A 322 13.48 -18.82 4.97
CA GLU A 322 13.45 -18.06 6.22
C GLU A 322 13.17 -18.99 7.40
N TYR A 323 12.12 -19.80 7.28
CA TYR A 323 11.80 -20.86 8.23
C TYR A 323 10.91 -21.93 7.56
N PHE A 324 10.81 -23.09 8.20
CA PHE A 324 9.80 -24.10 7.90
C PHE A 324 9.18 -24.66 9.18
N SER A 325 7.97 -25.20 9.07
CA SER A 325 7.27 -25.88 10.16
C SER A 325 6.59 -27.13 9.63
N VAL A 326 6.74 -28.26 10.32
CA VAL A 326 6.03 -29.50 9.99
C VAL A 326 4.62 -29.39 10.55
N LEU A 327 3.62 -29.36 9.66
CA LEU A 327 2.22 -29.22 10.05
C LEU A 327 1.66 -30.54 10.54
N HIS A 328 1.92 -31.63 9.81
CA HIS A 328 1.49 -33.01 10.07
C HIS A 328 2.55 -33.98 9.50
N SER A 329 2.44 -35.28 9.78
CA SER A 329 3.45 -36.32 9.48
C SER A 329 3.97 -36.38 8.03
N ASN A 330 3.28 -35.80 7.05
CA ASN A 330 3.74 -35.71 5.65
C ASN A 330 3.58 -34.32 5.02
N ARG A 331 3.42 -33.25 5.80
CA ARG A 331 3.28 -31.88 5.25
C ARG A 331 4.14 -30.88 6.00
N ALA A 332 4.87 -30.07 5.25
CA ALA A 332 5.65 -28.96 5.78
C ALA A 332 5.20 -27.64 5.15
N LEU A 333 5.06 -26.62 5.99
CA LEU A 333 4.95 -25.23 5.57
C LEU A 333 6.36 -24.66 5.46
N ILE A 334 6.69 -24.08 4.30
CA ILE A 334 7.99 -23.46 4.05
C ILE A 334 7.75 -22.00 3.68
N ARG A 335 8.46 -21.09 4.34
CA ARG A 335 8.52 -19.68 3.94
C ARG A 335 9.86 -19.39 3.28
N TRP A 336 9.81 -18.98 2.02
CA TRP A 336 10.99 -18.90 1.15
C TRP A 336 10.93 -17.71 0.18
N LYS A 337 12.07 -17.29 -0.35
CA LYS A 337 12.18 -16.39 -1.50
C LYS A 337 13.27 -16.87 -2.45
N TYR A 338 13.36 -16.36 -3.67
CA TYR A 338 14.48 -16.70 -4.56
C TYR A 338 15.79 -16.13 -4.02
N THR A 339 16.90 -16.83 -4.21
CA THR A 339 18.22 -16.24 -4.05
C THR A 339 18.47 -15.23 -5.18
N ASP A 340 19.36 -14.25 -4.97
CA ASP A 340 19.53 -13.11 -5.90
C ASP A 340 19.89 -13.53 -7.33
N ARG A 341 20.54 -14.69 -7.50
CA ARG A 341 20.87 -15.28 -8.82
C ARG A 341 19.68 -15.83 -9.59
N TYR A 342 18.58 -16.13 -8.89
CA TYR A 342 17.38 -16.77 -9.44
C TYR A 342 16.15 -15.86 -9.38
N VAL A 343 16.33 -14.59 -9.00
CA VAL A 343 15.30 -13.57 -9.14
C VAL A 343 15.09 -13.35 -10.63
N GLN A 344 13.94 -13.78 -11.13
CA GLN A 344 13.56 -13.46 -12.50
C GLN A 344 13.49 -11.92 -12.64
N PRO A 345 14.05 -11.35 -13.72
CA PRO A 345 13.87 -9.94 -13.98
C PRO A 345 12.36 -9.61 -14.01
N PRO A 346 11.96 -8.44 -13.52
CA PRO A 346 10.59 -7.99 -13.66
C PRO A 346 10.16 -8.09 -15.12
N ASP A 347 8.87 -8.38 -15.33
CA ASP A 347 8.22 -8.29 -16.64
C ASP A 347 8.66 -6.98 -17.34
N PRO A 348 9.07 -6.99 -18.63
CA PRO A 348 9.52 -5.79 -19.34
C PRO A 348 8.51 -4.63 -19.32
N TYR A 349 7.21 -4.89 -19.07
CA TYR A 349 6.19 -3.85 -18.89
C TYR A 349 6.17 -3.23 -17.49
N ARG A 350 6.94 -3.78 -16.55
CA ARG A 350 7.04 -3.35 -15.16
C ARG A 350 8.21 -2.40 -14.99
N LEU A 351 7.99 -1.16 -15.43
CA LEU A 351 8.91 -0.07 -15.19
C LEU A 351 9.23 0.03 -13.69
N ARG A 352 10.52 0.21 -13.34
CA ARG A 352 10.97 0.65 -12.00
C ARG A 352 10.57 2.11 -11.73
N THR A 353 9.44 2.55 -12.27
CA THR A 353 8.95 3.92 -12.21
C THR A 353 8.17 4.23 -10.97
N GLY A 354 7.71 3.24 -10.19
CA GLY A 354 6.94 3.47 -8.97
C GLY A 354 7.64 4.34 -7.93
N VAL A 355 8.96 4.51 -8.01
CA VAL A 355 9.77 5.37 -7.12
C VAL A 355 9.59 6.86 -7.45
N LEU A 356 9.49 7.22 -8.73
CA LEU A 356 9.42 8.60 -9.21
C LEU A 356 8.17 9.38 -8.75
N PRO A 357 6.95 8.80 -8.80
CA PRO A 357 5.72 9.39 -8.26
C PRO A 357 5.80 9.81 -6.81
N HIS A 358 6.28 8.90 -5.96
CA HIS A 358 6.35 9.13 -4.53
C HIS A 358 7.42 10.18 -4.16
N GLN A 359 8.53 10.21 -4.91
CA GLN A 359 9.65 11.12 -4.65
C GLN A 359 9.44 12.53 -5.21
N GLN A 360 8.86 12.68 -6.41
CA GLN A 360 8.48 14.01 -6.90
C GLN A 360 7.41 14.63 -5.99
N ALA A 361 6.42 13.86 -5.50
CA ALA A 361 5.46 14.36 -4.53
C ALA A 361 6.11 14.89 -3.24
N ALA A 362 7.18 14.26 -2.75
CA ALA A 362 7.91 14.70 -1.56
C ALA A 362 8.62 16.05 -1.74
N VAL A 363 8.98 16.43 -2.98
CA VAL A 363 9.57 17.74 -3.30
C VAL A 363 8.53 18.86 -3.25
N TYR A 364 7.28 18.57 -3.60
CA TYR A 364 6.22 19.58 -3.75
C TYR A 364 5.30 19.69 -2.54
N ILE A 365 5.36 18.76 -1.57
CA ILE A 365 4.66 18.93 -0.29
C ILE A 365 5.44 20.00 0.51
N PRO A 366 4.85 21.18 0.80
CA PRO A 366 5.38 22.02 1.86
C PRO A 366 5.33 21.15 3.11
N ARG A 367 6.50 20.83 3.69
CA ARG A 367 6.52 20.24 5.03
C ARG A 367 5.91 21.30 5.94
N ALA A 368 4.61 21.17 6.16
CA ALA A 368 3.79 22.16 6.81
C ALA A 368 4.44 22.50 8.14
N SER A 369 4.74 23.78 8.30
CA SER A 369 5.03 24.42 9.56
C SER A 369 3.96 24.02 10.57
N THR A 370 4.35 23.22 11.55
CA THR A 370 3.72 23.15 12.88
C THR A 370 4.73 23.66 13.89
#